data_AF-A0A7W1CDT2-F1
#
_entry.id   AF-A0A7W1CDT2-F1
#
_cell.length_a   1.000
_cell.length_b   1.000
_cell.length_c   1.000
_cell.angle_alpha   90.00
_cell.angle_beta   90.00
_cell.angle_gamma   90.00
#
_symmetry.space_group_name_H-M   'P 1'
#
loop_
_entity.id
_entity.type
_entity.pdbx_description
1 polymer ?
#
loop_
_entity_poly.entity_id
_entity_poly.type
_entity_poly.pdbx_seq_one_letter_code
_entity_poly.pdbx_strand_id
1 'polypeptide(L)'
;MSYEMVALSPSAAKELGFVISDEDKQKSFVEMSGRKGLGVKADDLINRLEANALQEVESRHADLSAEEKQKTAHIIAVGALRYFLLKFTRNTVIIFDFKEALSFEGETGCFCQYSAVRA
;
A
#
# COMPACT_ATOMS: atom_id res chain seq x y z
N MET A 1 -15.33 15.47 2.48
CA MET A 1 -14.66 15.39 1.16
C MET A 1 -14.39 13.92 0.92
N SER A 2 -15.03 13.31 -0.07
CA SER A 2 -15.08 11.84 -0.23
C SER A 2 -14.56 11.52 -1.63
N TYR A 3 -13.59 10.62 -1.74
CA TYR A 3 -13.26 9.97 -3.01
C TYR A 3 -14.52 9.23 -3.51
N GLU A 4 -14.73 9.11 -4.82
CA GLU A 4 -15.91 8.40 -5.35
C GLU A 4 -15.92 6.94 -4.88
N MET A 5 -14.79 6.24 -4.97
CA MET A 5 -14.63 4.87 -4.52
C MET A 5 -13.14 4.48 -4.47
N VAL A 6 -12.75 3.71 -3.45
CA VAL A 6 -11.45 3.02 -3.39
C VAL A 6 -11.69 1.54 -3.63
N ALA A 7 -10.98 0.96 -4.57
CA ALA A 7 -10.97 -0.46 -4.87
C ALA A 7 -9.58 -1.05 -4.61
N LEU A 8 -9.49 -2.36 -4.49
CA LEU A 8 -8.23 -3.09 -4.47
C LEU A 8 -7.95 -3.70 -5.83
N SER A 9 -6.69 -3.80 -6.21
CA SER A 9 -6.29 -4.75 -7.24
C SER A 9 -6.59 -6.20 -6.79
N PRO A 10 -6.79 -7.15 -7.71
CA PRO A 10 -6.94 -8.56 -7.34
C PRO A 10 -5.73 -9.11 -6.57
N SER A 11 -4.52 -8.62 -6.86
CA SER A 11 -3.30 -8.93 -6.10
C SER A 11 -3.40 -8.46 -4.65
N ALA A 12 -3.80 -7.21 -4.41
CA ALA A 12 -3.94 -6.67 -3.07
C ALA A 12 -5.07 -7.35 -2.27
N ALA A 13 -6.19 -7.68 -2.92
CA ALA A 13 -7.28 -8.40 -2.28
C ALA A 13 -6.86 -9.82 -1.85
N LYS A 14 -6.11 -10.54 -2.70
CA LYS A 14 -5.53 -11.84 -2.34
C LYS A 14 -4.54 -11.72 -1.19
N GLU A 15 -3.75 -10.67 -1.20
CA GLU A 15 -2.73 -10.40 -0.20
C GLU A 15 -3.30 -10.11 1.19
N LEU A 16 -4.48 -9.48 1.23
CA LEU A 16 -5.27 -9.28 2.46
C LEU A 16 -6.12 -10.50 2.85
N GLY A 17 -6.00 -11.62 2.13
CA GLY A 17 -6.69 -12.87 2.46
C GLY A 17 -8.14 -12.95 2.01
N PHE A 18 -8.61 -12.05 1.13
CA PHE A 18 -9.95 -12.16 0.57
C PHE A 18 -10.02 -13.33 -0.41
N VAL A 19 -11.07 -14.15 -0.27
CA VAL A 19 -11.42 -15.18 -1.24
C VAL A 19 -12.13 -14.50 -2.39
N ILE A 20 -11.40 -14.30 -3.48
CA ILE A 20 -11.91 -13.70 -4.72
C ILE A 20 -12.54 -14.81 -5.57
N SER A 21 -13.78 -14.62 -6.01
CA SER A 21 -14.45 -15.54 -6.94
C SER A 21 -13.69 -15.62 -8.27
N ASP A 22 -13.81 -16.72 -9.02
CA ASP A 22 -13.12 -16.84 -10.32
C ASP A 22 -13.58 -15.79 -11.34
N GLU A 23 -14.81 -15.27 -11.21
CA GLU A 23 -15.30 -14.13 -11.98
C GLU A 23 -14.65 -12.81 -11.56
N ASP A 24 -14.43 -12.58 -10.26
CA ASP A 24 -13.78 -11.38 -9.75
C ASP A 24 -12.26 -11.37 -10.00
N LYS A 25 -11.62 -12.53 -10.20
CA LYS A 25 -10.21 -12.60 -10.65
C LYS A 25 -10.01 -12.05 -12.05
N GLN A 26 -11.06 -12.06 -12.90
CA GLN A 26 -11.01 -11.49 -14.25
C GLN A 26 -11.33 -10.00 -14.27
N LYS A 27 -11.83 -9.43 -13.16
CA LYS A 27 -12.09 -8.00 -13.04
C LYS A 27 -10.79 -7.25 -12.78
N SER A 28 -10.74 -6.00 -13.26
CA SER A 28 -9.59 -5.12 -13.05
C SER A 28 -9.43 -4.66 -11.60
N PHE A 29 -10.47 -4.73 -10.78
CA PHE A 29 -10.45 -4.33 -9.38
C PHE A 29 -11.59 -4.96 -8.56
N VAL A 30 -11.40 -5.03 -7.24
CA VAL A 30 -12.38 -5.46 -6.23
C VAL A 30 -12.83 -4.23 -5.44
N GLU A 31 -14.11 -3.88 -5.53
CA GLU A 31 -14.66 -2.71 -4.84
C GLU A 31 -14.66 -2.89 -3.32
N MET A 32 -14.13 -1.92 -2.58
CA MET A 32 -14.26 -1.88 -1.12
C MET A 32 -15.68 -1.40 -0.79
N SER A 33 -16.49 -2.24 -0.16
CA SER A 33 -17.85 -1.87 0.24
C SER A 33 -18.18 -2.39 1.64
N GLY A 34 -18.28 -1.46 2.59
CA GLY A 34 -18.75 -1.78 3.95
C GLY A 34 -20.17 -2.35 3.97
N ARG A 35 -21.01 -2.00 2.98
CA ARG A 35 -22.40 -2.52 2.88
C ARG A 35 -22.46 -3.94 2.33
N LYS A 36 -21.48 -4.37 1.52
CA LYS A 36 -21.37 -5.74 1.01
C LYS A 36 -20.48 -6.64 1.89
N GLY A 37 -19.99 -6.13 3.03
CA GLY A 37 -19.09 -6.86 3.92
C GLY A 37 -17.64 -6.95 3.44
N LEU A 38 -17.32 -6.34 2.30
CA LEU A 38 -15.96 -6.23 1.73
C LEU A 38 -15.31 -4.93 2.20
N GLY A 39 -15.25 -4.75 3.52
CA GLY A 39 -14.56 -3.63 4.14
C GLY A 39 -13.14 -4.04 4.52
N VAL A 40 -12.13 -3.35 4.00
CA VAL A 40 -10.77 -3.47 4.52
C VAL A 40 -10.60 -2.55 5.70
N LYS A 41 -10.10 -3.11 6.80
CA LYS A 41 -9.67 -2.30 7.92
C LYS A 41 -8.39 -1.56 7.52
N ALA A 42 -8.35 -0.28 7.83
CA ALA A 42 -7.14 0.52 7.60
C ALA A 42 -5.92 -0.11 8.26
N ASP A 43 -6.09 -0.68 9.46
CA ASP A 43 -5.02 -1.38 10.19
C ASP A 43 -4.48 -2.58 9.40
N ASP A 44 -5.33 -3.41 8.82
CA ASP A 44 -4.90 -4.59 8.04
C ASP A 44 -4.11 -4.17 6.79
N LEU A 45 -4.54 -3.07 6.15
CA LEU A 45 -3.84 -2.51 5.00
C LEU A 45 -2.47 -1.94 5.40
N ILE A 46 -2.40 -1.17 6.49
CA ILE A 46 -1.14 -0.58 6.97
C ILE A 46 -0.18 -1.69 7.42
N ASN A 47 -0.65 -2.63 8.25
CA ASN A 47 0.15 -3.76 8.72
C ASN A 47 0.74 -4.57 7.56
N ARG A 48 -0.05 -4.78 6.50
CA ARG A 48 0.43 -5.51 5.32
C ARG A 48 1.46 -4.72 4.53
N LEU A 49 1.23 -3.42 4.36
CA LEU A 49 2.17 -2.53 3.67
C LEU A 49 3.51 -2.44 4.44
N GLU A 50 3.45 -2.38 5.77
CA GLU A 50 4.63 -2.43 6.65
C GLU A 50 5.39 -3.75 6.55
N ALA A 51 4.68 -4.88 6.55
CA ALA A 51 5.30 -6.20 6.37
C ALA A 51 6.06 -6.29 5.04
N ASN A 52 5.45 -5.82 3.95
CA ASN A 52 6.09 -5.79 2.64
C ASN A 52 7.30 -4.85 2.62
N ALA A 53 7.20 -3.66 3.22
CA ALA A 53 8.32 -2.74 3.34
C ALA A 53 9.46 -3.32 4.19
N LEU A 54 9.14 -4.05 5.27
CA LEU A 54 10.12 -4.70 6.12
C LEU A 54 10.92 -5.76 5.36
N GLN A 55 10.26 -6.59 4.55
CA GLN A 55 10.93 -7.57 3.70
C GLN A 55 11.93 -6.90 2.74
N GLU A 56 11.55 -5.76 2.15
CA GLU A 56 12.43 -5.01 1.27
C GLU A 56 13.63 -4.44 2.05
N VAL A 57 13.41 -3.83 3.21
CA VAL A 57 14.46 -3.28 4.08
C VAL A 57 15.42 -4.38 4.55
N GLU A 58 14.90 -5.53 4.98
CA GLU A 58 15.71 -6.68 5.39
C GLU A 58 16.62 -7.19 4.27
N SER A 59 16.11 -7.21 3.03
CA SER A 59 16.88 -7.67 1.88
C SER A 59 18.00 -6.70 1.47
N ARG A 60 17.80 -5.39 1.68
CA ARG A 60 18.77 -4.34 1.26
C ARG A 60 19.72 -3.87 2.37
N HIS A 61 19.30 -3.98 3.63
CA HIS A 61 20.00 -3.43 4.80
C HIS A 61 20.10 -4.47 5.91
N ALA A 62 20.65 -5.64 5.59
CA ALA A 62 20.76 -6.77 6.51
C ALA A 62 21.57 -6.45 7.79
N ASP A 63 22.44 -5.44 7.73
CA ASP A 63 23.33 -4.95 8.78
C ASP A 63 22.66 -4.07 9.85
N LEU A 64 21.48 -3.51 9.57
CA LEU A 64 20.71 -2.73 10.55
C LEU A 64 20.15 -3.61 11.66
N SER A 65 19.97 -3.04 12.86
CA SER A 65 19.27 -3.72 13.95
C SER A 65 17.80 -3.98 13.60
N ALA A 66 17.19 -4.96 14.26
CA ALA A 66 15.77 -5.29 14.05
C ALA A 66 14.85 -4.08 14.32
N GLU A 67 15.15 -3.28 15.34
CA GLU A 67 14.40 -2.07 15.69
C GLU A 67 14.50 -1.00 14.60
N GLU A 68 15.70 -0.76 14.06
CA GLU A 68 15.91 0.20 12.97
C GLU A 68 15.21 -0.23 11.68
N LYS A 69 15.21 -1.53 11.38
CA LYS A 69 14.51 -2.08 10.22
C LYS A 69 12.99 -1.88 10.35
N GLN A 70 12.42 -2.19 11.50
CA GLN A 70 10.98 -1.99 11.78
C GLN A 70 10.60 -0.51 11.69
N LYS A 71 11.38 0.39 12.29
CA LYS A 71 11.15 1.83 12.21
C LYS A 71 11.20 2.34 10.77
N THR A 72 12.17 1.86 10.00
CA THR A 72 12.33 2.23 8.59
C THR A 72 11.15 1.74 7.76
N ALA A 73 10.72 0.49 7.94
CA ALA A 73 9.58 -0.10 7.26
C ALA A 73 8.28 0.68 7.54
N HIS A 74 8.02 1.07 8.80
CA HIS A 74 6.87 1.89 9.18
C HIS A 74 6.85 3.23 8.45
N ILE A 75 7.98 3.95 8.43
CA ILE A 75 8.10 5.24 7.75
C ILE A 75 7.82 5.08 6.25
N ILE A 76 8.39 4.04 5.62
CA ILE A 76 8.19 3.75 4.20
C ILE A 76 6.72 3.47 3.91
N ALA A 77 6.07 2.60 4.68
CA ALA A 77 4.68 2.22 4.47
C ALA A 77 3.73 3.43 4.59
N VAL A 78 3.86 4.24 5.65
CA VAL A 78 3.02 5.43 5.84
C VAL A 78 3.27 6.47 4.75
N GLY A 79 4.54 6.68 4.37
CA GLY A 79 4.92 7.60 3.30
C GLY A 79 4.34 7.17 1.94
N ALA A 80 4.53 5.90 1.58
CA ALA A 80 3.98 5.28 0.38
C ALA A 80 2.47 5.42 0.29
N LEU A 81 1.74 5.07 1.36
CA LEU A 81 0.28 5.17 1.39
C LEU A 81 -0.20 6.62 1.19
N ARG A 82 0.40 7.58 1.90
CA ARG A 82 0.05 8.99 1.78
C ARG A 82 0.33 9.52 0.38
N TYR A 83 1.51 9.22 -0.15
CA TYR A 83 1.87 9.64 -1.50
C TYR A 83 0.91 9.04 -2.53
N PHE A 84 0.65 7.73 -2.44
CA PHE A 84 -0.26 7.03 -3.33
C PHE A 84 -1.64 7.71 -3.35
N LEU A 85 -2.22 8.00 -2.18
CA LEU A 85 -3.52 8.68 -2.09
C LEU A 85 -3.50 10.13 -2.61
N LEU A 86 -2.35 10.82 -2.58
CA LEU A 86 -2.18 12.18 -3.10
C LEU A 86 -1.95 12.20 -4.62
N LYS A 87 -1.34 11.15 -5.19
CA LYS A 87 -1.10 10.99 -6.63
C LYS A 87 -2.42 10.97 -7.42
N PHE A 88 -3.47 10.36 -6.86
CA PHE A 88 -4.76 10.28 -7.53
C PHE A 88 -5.62 11.53 -7.30
N THR A 89 -6.13 12.08 -8.39
CA THR A 89 -7.06 13.23 -8.34
C THR A 89 -8.45 12.79 -7.87
N ARG A 90 -9.21 13.74 -7.31
CA ARG A 90 -10.47 13.51 -6.58
C ARG A 90 -11.59 12.84 -7.40
N ASN A 91 -11.48 12.80 -8.73
CA ASN A 91 -12.52 12.32 -9.64
C ASN A 91 -12.19 10.98 -10.31
N THR A 92 -11.24 10.21 -9.75
CA THR A 92 -10.86 8.90 -10.30
C THR A 92 -11.06 7.80 -9.26
N VAL A 93 -11.51 6.62 -9.72
CA VAL A 93 -11.51 5.42 -8.90
C VAL A 93 -10.07 5.04 -8.61
N ILE A 94 -9.73 4.95 -7.32
CA ILE A 94 -8.39 4.55 -6.90
C ILE A 94 -8.37 3.04 -6.80
N ILE A 95 -7.55 2.39 -7.63
CA ILE A 95 -7.27 0.96 -7.52
C ILE A 95 -5.98 0.80 -6.73
N PHE A 96 -6.09 0.49 -5.45
CA PHE A 96 -4.95 0.32 -4.57
C PHE A 96 -4.25 -1.02 -4.81
N ASP A 97 -2.93 -0.97 -5.00
CA ASP A 97 -2.06 -2.14 -5.11
C ASP A 97 -0.83 -1.94 -4.22
N PHE A 98 -0.47 -2.96 -3.43
CA PHE A 98 0.68 -2.87 -2.50
C PHE A 98 2.00 -2.71 -3.24
N LYS A 99 2.18 -3.37 -4.38
CA LYS A 99 3.41 -3.25 -5.17
C LYS A 99 3.48 -1.89 -5.82
N GLU A 100 2.38 -1.36 -6.36
CA GLU A 100 2.40 0.01 -6.91
C GLU A 100 2.65 1.04 -5.80
N ALA A 101 2.01 0.90 -4.65
CA ALA A 101 2.21 1.81 -3.52
C ALA A 101 3.68 1.82 -3.04
N LEU A 102 4.35 0.67 -3.07
CA LEU A 102 5.78 0.54 -2.74
C LEU A 102 6.71 0.68 -3.96
N SER A 103 6.18 0.84 -5.16
CA SER A 103 6.98 0.96 -6.39
C SER A 103 7.50 2.38 -6.52
N PHE A 104 8.81 2.51 -6.43
CA PHE A 104 9.54 3.76 -6.60
C PHE A 104 9.89 4.05 -8.09
N GLU A 105 9.33 3.28 -9.03
CA GLU A 105 9.60 3.43 -10.47
C GLU A 105 8.39 4.01 -11.22
N GLY A 106 8.29 5.34 -11.27
CA GLY A 106 7.34 6.04 -12.13
C GLY A 106 6.87 7.37 -11.54
N GLU A 107 7.65 8.44 -11.75
CA GLU A 107 7.40 9.83 -11.30
C GLU A 107 7.27 10.08 -9.78
N THR A 108 7.51 9.06 -8.97
CA THR A 108 7.86 9.15 -7.55
C THR A 108 9.36 9.12 -7.43
N GLY A 109 10.02 10.22 -7.77
CA GLY A 109 11.48 10.32 -7.73
C GLY A 109 12.07 10.19 -6.33
N CYS A 110 11.61 9.27 -5.45
CA CYS A 110 11.82 9.42 -4.04
C CYS A 110 12.08 8.21 -3.13
N PHE A 111 13.28 7.98 -2.60
CA PHE A 111 14.56 8.71 -2.74
C PHE A 111 14.57 10.24 -2.53
N CYS A 112 13.45 10.97 -2.39
CA CYS A 112 13.40 12.43 -2.32
C CYS A 112 13.68 12.84 -0.90
N GLN A 113 14.07 11.86 -0.09
CA GLN A 113 15.26 11.72 0.71
C GLN A 113 14.85 10.54 1.64
N TYR A 114 15.64 9.88 2.45
CA TYR A 114 16.02 10.45 3.74
C TYR A 114 15.06 11.50 4.39
N SER A 115 13.87 11.84 3.87
CA SER A 115 13.21 13.16 4.01
C SER A 115 12.70 13.53 5.40
N ALA A 116 12.76 12.60 6.36
CA ALA A 116 12.56 12.92 7.77
C ALA A 116 13.65 12.34 8.69
N VAL A 117 14.65 11.60 8.18
CA VAL A 117 15.78 11.10 8.99
C VAL A 117 16.86 12.19 9.17
N ARG A 118 16.52 13.44 8.79
CA ARG A 118 17.28 14.68 9.07
C ARG A 118 16.42 15.83 9.60
N ALA A 119 15.24 15.56 10.20
CA ALA A 119 14.49 16.55 10.97
C ALA A 119 14.73 16.37 12.47
#